data_AF-A0A9P5NTJ4-F1
#
_entry.id   AF-A0A9P5NTJ4-F1
#
_cell.length_a   1.000
_cell.length_b   1.000
_cell.length_c   1.000
_cell.angle_alpha   90.00
_cell.angle_beta   90.00
_cell.angle_gamma   90.00
#
_symmetry.space_group_name_H-M   'P 1'
#
loop_
_entity.id
_entity.type
_entity.pdbx_description
1 polymer ?
#
loop_
_entity_poly.entity_id
_entity_poly.type
_entity_poly.pdbx_seq_one_letter_code
_entity_poly.pdbx_strand_id
1 'polypeptide(L)' 'MGHGPVRIDPAIERFNNMREEAYLHFRWTPRTVRTALWGFIIVPTTIFYIAKTYNMKWDFSGRLKGEPLTEHKD' A
#
# COMPACT_ATOMS: atom_id res chain seq x y z
N MET A 1 -46.67 1.61 9.10
CA MET A 1 -45.34 1.50 8.46
C MET A 1 -44.76 0.18 8.94
N GLY A 2 -44.80 -0.83 8.08
CA GLY A 2 -44.56 -2.23 8.45
C GLY A 2 -43.08 -2.52 8.72
N HIS A 3 -42.83 -3.41 9.67
CA HIS A 3 -41.49 -3.91 9.98
C HIS A 3 -40.87 -4.54 8.73
N GLY A 4 -39.72 -4.02 8.29
CA GLY A 4 -38.93 -4.64 7.24
C GLY A 4 -38.48 -6.06 7.64
N PRO A 5 -38.08 -6.90 6.68
CA PRO A 5 -37.75 -8.31 6.94
C PRO A 5 -36.54 -8.51 7.89
N VAL A 6 -35.74 -7.46 8.10
CA VAL A 6 -34.53 -7.49 8.93
C VAL A 6 -34.78 -6.75 10.23
N ARG A 7 -34.46 -7.41 11.35
CA ARG A 7 -34.34 -6.73 12.65
C ARG A 7 -33.08 -5.88 12.64
N ILE A 8 -33.28 -4.57 12.68
CA ILE A 8 -32.20 -3.61 12.76
C ILE A 8 -31.61 -3.61 14.18
N ASP A 9 -30.33 -3.94 14.29
CA ASP A 9 -29.57 -3.82 15.53
C ASP A 9 -28.89 -2.44 15.56
N PRO A 10 -29.24 -1.56 16.52
CA PRO A 10 -28.62 -0.24 16.62
C PRO A 10 -27.10 -0.30 16.84
N ALA A 11 -26.56 -1.37 17.41
CA ALA A 11 -25.11 -1.52 17.57
C ALA A 11 -24.40 -1.70 16.22
N ILE A 12 -25.01 -2.48 15.31
CA ILE A 12 -24.49 -2.72 13.96
C ILE A 12 -24.55 -1.43 13.13
N GLU A 13 -25.67 -0.70 13.20
CA GLU A 13 -25.80 0.58 12.50
C GLU A 13 -24.78 1.60 12.98
N ARG A 14 -24.56 1.71 14.29
CA ARG A 14 -23.55 2.64 14.85
C ARG A 14 -22.13 2.26 14.43
N PHE A 15 -21.80 0.98 14.39
CA PHE A 15 -20.50 0.53 13.90
C PHE A 15 -20.32 0.82 12.41
N ASN A 16 -21.36 0.60 11.61
CA ASN A 16 -21.36 0.95 10.20
C ASN A 16 -21.12 2.45 10.00
N ASN A 17 -21.90 3.30 10.68
CA ASN A 17 -21.76 4.75 10.60
C ASN A 17 -20.36 5.20 11.05
N MET A 18 -19.83 4.66 12.15
CA MET A 18 -18.47 4.97 12.61
C MET A 18 -17.40 4.67 11.55
N ARG A 19 -17.55 3.58 10.79
CA ARG A 19 -16.60 3.19 9.74
C ARG A 19 -16.73 4.06 8.50
N GLU A 20 -17.95 4.28 8.02
CA GLU A 20 -18.22 5.08 6.82
C GLU A 20 -17.89 6.56 7.03
N GLU A 21 -18.17 7.08 8.23
CA GLU A 21 -17.93 8.49 8.60
C GLU A 21 -16.55 8.71 9.26
N ALA A 22 -15.67 7.70 9.27
CA ALA A 22 -14.38 7.79 9.95
C ALA A 22 -13.52 8.98 9.48
N TYR A 23 -13.67 9.40 8.23
CA TYR A 23 -12.93 10.54 7.66
C TYR A 23 -13.35 11.89 8.26
N LEU A 24 -14.61 12.05 8.70
CA LEU A 24 -15.11 13.28 9.32
C LEU A 24 -14.43 13.55 10.67
N HIS A 25 -14.06 12.50 11.38
CA HIS A 25 -13.44 12.57 12.70
C HIS A 25 -11.93 12.34 12.66
N PHE A 26 -11.34 12.21 11.47
CA PHE A 26 -9.92 11.96 11.32
C PHE A 26 -9.09 13.16 11.80
N ARG A 27 -7.95 12.86 12.46
CA ARG A 27 -6.99 13.88 12.93
C ARG A 27 -5.57 13.45 12.60
N TRP A 28 -4.77 14.42 12.15
CA TRP A 28 -3.33 14.25 12.03
C TRP A 28 -2.70 14.25 13.42
N THR A 29 -2.25 13.08 13.84
CA THR A 29 -1.50 12.85 15.06
C THR A 29 -0.12 12.32 14.67
N PRO A 30 0.90 12.42 15.54
CA PRO A 30 2.21 11.88 15.23
C PRO A 30 2.18 10.41 14.79
N ARG A 31 1.24 9.61 15.33
CA ARG A 31 1.06 8.20 14.94
C ARG A 31 0.47 8.05 13.53
N THR A 32 -0.60 8.78 13.21
CA THR A 32 -1.26 8.67 11.88
C THR A 32 -0.38 9.24 10.77
N VAL A 33 0.34 10.34 11.06
CA VAL A 33 1.33 10.92 10.13
C VAL A 33 2.44 9.92 9.83
N ARG A 34 3.04 9.27 10.85
CA ARG A 34 4.07 8.25 10.61
C ARG A 34 3.56 7.10 9.74
N THR A 35 2.33 6.63 9.99
CA THR A 35 1.71 5.57 9.20
C THR A 35 1.53 5.99 7.74
N ALA A 36 1.03 7.21 7.51
CA ALA A 36 0.86 7.77 6.17
C ALA A 36 2.19 7.94 5.43
N LEU A 37 3.23 8.45 6.11
CA LEU A 37 4.56 8.63 5.52
C LEU A 37 5.17 7.29 5.08
N TRP A 38 5.09 6.27 5.93
CA TRP A 38 5.57 4.93 5.57
C TRP A 38 4.80 4.34 4.38
N GLY A 39 3.46 4.36 4.45
CA GLY A 39 2.61 3.71 3.46
C GLY A 39 2.59 4.41 2.09
N PHE A 40 2.56 5.74 2.06
CA PHE A 40 2.36 6.48 0.82
C PHE A 40 3.65 7.04 0.22
N ILE A 41 4.68 7.30 1.04
CA ILE A 41 5.90 7.93 0.56
C ILE A 41 7.05 6.93 0.61
N ILE A 42 7.44 6.48 1.80
CA ILE A 42 8.71 5.75 1.97
C ILE A 42 8.69 4.42 1.22
N VAL A 43 7.65 3.60 1.41
CA VAL A 43 7.59 2.27 0.78
C VAL A 43 7.49 2.39 -0.75
N PRO A 44 6.56 3.18 -1.34
CA PRO A 44 6.46 3.27 -2.79
C PRO A 44 7.71 3.88 -3.44
N THR A 45 8.30 4.93 -2.85
CA THR A 45 9.50 5.57 -3.41
C THR A 45 10.72 4.67 -3.34
N THR A 46 10.88 3.90 -2.25
CA THR A 46 11.98 2.95 -2.10
C THR A 46 11.87 1.83 -3.14
N ILE A 47 10.67 1.26 -3.31
CA ILE A 47 10.43 0.23 -4.33
C ILE A 47 10.72 0.78 -5.72
N PHE A 48 10.20 1.99 -6.03
CA PHE A 48 10.44 2.63 -7.32
C PHE A 48 11.93 2.90 -7.57
N TYR A 49 12.66 3.39 -6.56
CA TYR A 49 14.09 3.65 -6.67
C TYR A 49 14.89 2.38 -6.95
N ILE A 50 14.61 1.29 -6.22
CA ILE A 50 15.25 -0.01 -6.43
C ILE A 50 14.90 -0.51 -7.83
N ALA A 51 13.62 -0.52 -8.19
CA ALA A 51 13.17 -0.93 -9.51
C ALA A 51 13.90 -0.16 -10.61
N LYS A 52 13.93 1.18 -10.55
CA LYS A 52 14.64 2.03 -11.51
C LYS A 52 16.14 1.71 -11.61
N THR A 53 16.78 1.47 -10.47
CA THR A 53 18.25 1.26 -10.39
C THR A 53 18.66 -0.10 -10.94
N TYR A 54 17.81 -1.11 -10.78
CA TYR A 54 18.09 -2.49 -11.18
C TYR A 54 17.29 -2.94 -12.40
N ASN A 55 16.47 -2.06 -12.98
CA ASN A 55 15.68 -2.36 -14.17
C ASN A 55 16.63 -2.73 -15.31
N MET A 56 16.47 -3.93 -15.86
CA MET A 56 17.30 -4.46 -16.96
C MET A 56 18.80 -4.38 -16.68
N LYS A 57 19.20 -4.35 -15.40
CA LYS A 57 20.62 -4.34 -15.04
C LYS A 57 21.23 -5.74 -15.11
N TRP A 58 20.41 -6.77 -14.92
CA TRP A 58 20.85 -8.15 -14.82
C TRP A 58 20.20 -8.99 -15.90
N ASP A 59 21.03 -9.73 -16.64
CA ASP A 59 20.58 -10.69 -17.64
C ASP A 59 21.26 -12.04 -17.40
N PHE A 60 20.44 -13.00 -16.99
CA PHE A 60 20.86 -14.37 -16.67
C PHE A 60 20.65 -15.33 -17.85
N SER A 61 20.09 -14.86 -18.97
CA SER A 61 19.77 -15.72 -20.10
C SER A 61 21.04 -16.27 -20.75
N GLY A 62 21.18 -17.59 -20.79
CA GLY A 62 22.29 -18.29 -21.45
C GLY A 62 23.69 -18.08 -20.87
N ARG A 63 23.85 -17.47 -19.69
CA ARG A 63 25.16 -17.13 -19.10
C ARG A 63 25.92 -18.36 -18.59
N LEU A 64 27.23 -18.41 -18.84
CA LEU A 64 28.14 -19.49 -18.38
C LEU A 64 28.87 -19.13 -17.07
N LYS A 65 29.50 -20.14 -16.45
CA LYS A 65 30.26 -19.96 -15.20
C LYS A 65 31.43 -19.00 -15.41
N GLY A 66 31.44 -17.91 -14.65
CA GLY A 66 32.50 -16.89 -14.69
C GLY A 66 32.20 -15.69 -15.59
N GLU A 67 31.08 -15.72 -16.33
CA GLU A 67 30.64 -14.58 -17.14
C GLU A 67 29.93 -13.53 -16.27
N PRO A 68 30.11 -12.23 -16.56
CA PRO A 68 29.40 -11.17 -15.86
C PRO A 68 27.90 -11.21 -16.18
N LEU A 69 27.08 -11.04 -15.13
CA LEU A 69 25.61 -11.04 -15.20
C LEU A 69 25.02 -9.64 -15.44
N THR A 70 25.86 -8.60 -15.35
CA THR A 70 25.45 -7.22 -15.57
C THR A 70 25.35 -6.95 -17.06
N GLU A 71 24.23 -6.36 -17.50
CA GLU A 71 24.09 -5.80 -18.83
C GLU A 71 24.97 -4.54 -18.92
N HIS A 72 26.09 -4.62 -19.65
CA HIS A 72 26.97 -3.48 -19.90
C HIS A 72 26.30 -2.61 -20.98
N LYS A 73 25.60 -1.55 -20.57
CA LYS A 73 25.17 -0.49 -21.49
C LYS A 73 26.22 0.61 -21.46
N ASP A 74 26.91 0.80 -22.58
CA ASP A 74 27.81 1.94 -22.85
C ASP A 74 27.03 3.27 -22.81
#